data_AF-A0A0G2B2L0-F1
#
_entry.id   AF-A0A0G2B2L0-F1
#
_cell.length_a   1.000
_cell.length_b   1.000
_cell.length_c   1.000
_cell.angle_alpha   90.00
_cell.angle_beta   90.00
_cell.angle_gamma   90.00
#
_symmetry.space_group_name_H-M   'P 1'
#
loop_
_entity.id
_entity.type
_entity.pdbx_description
1 polymer ?
#
loop_
_entity_poly.entity_id
_entity_poly.type
_entity_poly.pdbx_seq_one_letter_code
_entity_poly.pdbx_strand_id
1 'polypeptide(L)'
;MGALEILLRLFVLRAMAQEGEVILTSGSELRIPDDPTAVIGSIYNFALLGAGLLAFLMIVYGAVRYSVAGGNSSIQTDARDQITQALFGLLVLLGMFFIVSVVNPNLTRLSLPDLEEIRLPAGAIFVGGGSCEPNTAYPPSKLASAFGSEEAARQASSIINIESGGDPTALSMTDKCKDGNSFSVGLFQVNMIAHKDKIAECNQNIFEVNGGGTQGACLKRVEGICFQYDCKVADQKAAAYGACKAKLMQESVNINVAAQIYRSGGWGQWGANRICGF
;
A
#
# COMPACT_ATOMS: atom_id res chain seq x y z
N MET A 1 37.87 19.66 3.11
CA MET A 1 36.42 19.38 3.00
C MET A 1 36.08 17.98 2.45
N GLY A 2 36.97 17.29 1.71
CA GLY A 2 36.65 15.96 1.15
C GLY A 2 36.65 14.78 2.14
N ALA A 3 37.51 14.78 3.17
CA ALA A 3 37.64 13.64 4.07
C ALA A 3 36.39 13.42 4.95
N LEU A 4 35.74 14.50 5.39
CA LEU A 4 34.53 14.43 6.23
C LEU A 4 33.30 14.01 5.41
N GLU A 5 33.15 14.49 4.18
CA GLU A 5 32.11 14.04 3.22
C GLU A 5 32.26 12.55 2.87
N ILE A 6 33.50 12.09 2.64
CA ILE A 6 33.78 10.69 2.33
C ILE A 6 33.55 9.82 3.56
N LEU A 7 33.96 10.26 4.75
CA LEU A 7 33.65 9.58 6.01
C LEU A 7 32.14 9.52 6.27
N LEU A 8 31.41 10.61 6.07
CA LEU A 8 29.95 10.65 6.25
C LEU A 8 29.24 9.73 5.26
N ARG A 9 29.69 9.69 3.99
CA ARG A 9 29.16 8.78 2.96
C ARG A 9 29.49 7.31 3.24
N LEU A 10 30.74 7.00 3.64
CA LEU A 10 31.15 5.63 4.02
C LEU A 10 30.46 5.17 5.31
N PHE A 11 30.20 6.06 6.27
CA PHE A 11 29.53 5.70 7.51
C PHE A 11 28.02 5.54 7.32
N VAL A 12 27.37 6.39 6.51
CA VAL A 12 25.95 6.21 6.13
C VAL A 12 25.78 4.91 5.32
N LEU A 13 26.69 4.59 4.40
CA LEU A 13 26.69 3.30 3.70
C LEU A 13 26.87 2.11 4.66
N ARG A 14 27.68 2.25 5.71
CA ARG A 14 27.86 1.20 6.74
C ARG A 14 26.71 1.11 7.74
N ALA A 15 26.02 2.21 8.05
CA ALA A 15 24.81 2.19 8.86
C ALA A 15 23.61 1.58 8.12
N MET A 16 23.57 1.73 6.78
CA MET A 16 22.64 1.00 5.92
C MET A 16 23.08 -0.46 5.68
N ALA A 17 24.37 -0.75 5.81
CA ALA A 17 24.94 -2.09 5.79
C ALA A 17 25.14 -2.61 7.23
N GLN A 18 24.06 -2.68 8.01
CA GLN A 18 24.05 -3.53 9.18
C GLN A 18 24.03 -4.99 8.69
N GLU A 19 25.21 -5.59 8.57
CA GLU A 19 25.40 -7.02 8.35
C GLU A 19 24.82 -7.78 9.56
N GLY A 20 23.56 -8.19 9.45
CA GLY A 20 23.26 -9.57 9.79
C GLY A 20 23.79 -10.41 8.64
N GLU A 21 24.65 -11.38 8.94
CA GLU A 21 25.18 -12.35 8.00
C GLU A 21 24.07 -12.89 7.09
N VAL A 22 24.03 -12.43 5.83
CA VAL A 22 23.11 -12.98 4.83
C VAL A 22 23.73 -14.29 4.36
N ILE A 23 23.53 -15.34 5.15
CA ILE A 23 23.57 -16.69 4.63
C ILE A 23 22.35 -16.78 3.70
N LEU A 24 22.60 -16.76 2.38
CA LEU A 24 21.59 -17.03 1.36
C LEU A 24 21.16 -18.50 1.48
N THR A 25 20.36 -18.82 2.49
CA THR A 25 19.52 -20.00 2.47
C THR A 25 18.34 -19.66 1.56
N SER A 26 18.13 -20.47 0.54
CA SER A 26 16.98 -20.33 -0.35
C SER A 26 15.69 -20.40 0.47
N GLY A 27 15.00 -19.28 0.68
CA GLY A 27 13.64 -19.30 1.23
C GLY A 27 13.21 -18.19 2.19
N SER A 28 14.02 -17.19 2.54
CA SER A 28 13.54 -16.08 3.36
C SER A 28 12.98 -14.93 2.51
N GLU A 29 11.69 -14.65 2.68
CA GLU A 29 11.06 -13.40 2.23
C GLU A 29 11.84 -12.20 2.78
N LEU A 30 12.03 -11.17 1.96
CA LEU A 30 12.58 -9.88 2.39
C LEU A 30 11.60 -9.26 3.40
N ARG A 31 11.83 -9.49 4.70
CA ARG A 31 11.04 -8.86 5.75
C ARG A 31 11.48 -7.40 5.89
N ILE A 32 10.85 -6.54 5.09
CA ILE A 32 10.80 -5.10 5.37
C ILE A 32 10.21 -4.95 6.77
N PRO A 33 10.79 -4.16 7.69
CA PRO A 33 10.18 -3.92 9.00
C PRO A 33 8.73 -3.49 8.83
N ASP A 34 7.80 -4.30 9.37
CA ASP A 34 6.36 -4.14 9.19
C ASP A 34 5.81 -2.86 9.86
N ASP A 35 6.65 -2.13 10.60
CA ASP A 35 6.32 -0.91 11.32
C ASP A 35 7.11 0.31 10.78
N PRO A 36 6.47 1.20 10.01
CA PRO A 36 7.06 2.46 9.54
C PRO A 36 7.62 3.34 10.68
N THR A 37 7.04 3.22 11.87
CA THR A 37 7.40 3.98 13.07
C THR A 37 8.80 3.66 13.57
N ALA A 38 9.19 2.38 13.52
CA ALA A 38 10.51 1.92 13.89
C ALA A 38 11.59 2.51 12.97
N VAL A 39 11.35 2.55 11.66
CA VAL A 39 12.29 3.09 10.68
C VAL A 39 12.49 4.60 10.89
N ILE A 40 11.40 5.35 11.06
CA ILE A 40 11.47 6.81 11.30
C ILE A 40 12.19 7.10 12.63
N GLY A 41 11.89 6.33 13.69
CA GLY A 41 12.54 6.49 14.98
C GLY A 41 14.05 6.26 14.95
N SER A 42 14.49 5.22 14.24
CA SER A 42 15.93 4.93 14.08
C SER A 42 16.68 6.05 13.35
N ILE A 43 16.12 6.60 12.26
CA ILE A 43 16.74 7.69 11.49
C ILE A 43 16.84 8.96 12.36
N TYR A 44 15.78 9.29 13.09
CA TYR A 44 15.74 10.47 13.96
C TYR A 44 16.79 10.38 15.08
N ASN A 45 16.87 9.24 15.77
CA ASN A 45 17.87 9.02 16.84
C ASN A 45 19.31 9.07 16.31
N PHE A 46 19.56 8.52 15.12
CA PHE A 46 20.87 8.60 14.49
C PHE A 46 21.27 10.05 14.16
N ALA A 47 20.35 10.83 13.60
CA ALA A 47 20.58 12.24 13.29
C ALA A 47 20.88 13.06 14.55
N LEU A 48 20.15 12.82 15.65
CA LEU A 48 20.39 13.51 16.93
C LEU A 48 21.75 13.16 17.54
N LEU A 49 22.14 11.88 17.54
CA LEU A 49 23.46 11.46 18.01
C LEU A 49 24.58 12.10 17.18
N GLY A 50 24.42 12.12 15.85
CA GLY A 50 25.38 12.76 14.95
C GLY A 50 25.51 14.26 15.19
N ALA A 51 24.39 14.97 15.34
CA ALA A 51 24.39 16.41 15.59
C ALA A 51 25.03 16.76 16.96
N GLY A 52 24.71 15.99 18.01
CA GLY A 52 25.28 16.18 19.34
C GLY A 52 26.79 15.93 19.37
N LEU A 53 27.25 14.85 18.74
CA LEU A 53 28.68 14.53 18.63
C LEU A 53 29.44 15.62 17.85
N LEU A 54 28.87 16.08 16.73
CA LEU A 54 29.48 17.15 15.94
C LEU A 54 29.57 18.45 16.74
N ALA A 55 28.50 18.86 17.42
CA ALA A 55 28.52 20.04 18.28
C ALA A 55 29.59 19.93 19.38
N PHE A 56 29.70 18.76 20.04
CA PHE A 56 30.72 18.49 21.04
C PHE A 56 32.14 18.66 20.47
N LEU A 57 32.44 18.07 19.32
CA LEU A 57 33.75 18.18 18.68
C LEU A 57 34.10 19.63 18.32
N MET A 58 33.13 20.40 17.81
CA MET A 58 33.35 21.81 17.48
C MET A 58 33.61 22.67 18.72
N ILE A 59 32.94 22.39 19.84
CA ILE A 59 33.18 23.07 21.12
C ILE A 59 34.57 22.74 21.66
N VAL A 60 34.95 21.45 21.69
CA VAL A 60 36.28 21.04 22.16
C VAL A 60 37.37 21.66 21.29
N TYR A 61 37.19 21.62 19.96
CA TYR A 61 38.14 22.22 19.03
C TYR A 61 38.28 23.73 19.23
N GLY A 62 37.16 24.45 19.39
CA GLY A 62 37.17 25.88 19.72
C GLY A 62 37.86 26.16 21.06
N ALA A 63 37.60 25.36 22.09
CA ALA A 63 38.19 25.53 23.43
C ALA A 63 39.71 25.31 23.44
N VAL A 64 40.19 24.30 22.71
CA VAL A 64 41.63 24.08 22.51
C VAL A 64 42.25 25.25 21.77
N ARG A 65 41.64 25.68 20.65
CA ARG A 65 42.12 26.82 19.84
C ARG A 65 42.19 28.11 20.67
N TYR A 66 41.20 28.35 21.52
CA TYR A 66 41.17 29.50 22.42
C TYR A 66 42.32 29.46 23.44
N SER A 67 42.54 28.30 24.07
CA SER A 67 43.58 28.11 25.09
C SER A 67 45.00 28.30 24.55
N VAL A 68 45.26 27.87 23.32
CA VAL A 68 46.60 27.95 22.69
C VAL A 68 46.86 29.26 21.95
N ALA A 69 45.89 30.18 21.88
CA ALA A 69 45.99 31.41 21.07
C ALA A 69 47.05 32.41 21.54
N GLY A 70 47.64 32.23 22.74
CA GLY A 70 48.81 33.00 23.19
C GLY A 70 48.63 34.52 23.25
N GLY A 71 47.38 35.02 23.37
CA GLY A 71 47.05 36.44 23.38
C GLY A 71 46.70 37.05 22.02
N ASN A 72 46.67 36.27 20.93
CA ASN A 72 46.16 36.73 19.65
C ASN A 72 44.63 36.92 19.72
N SER A 73 44.18 38.18 19.75
CA SER A 73 42.77 38.55 19.89
C SER A 73 41.91 38.05 18.73
N SER A 74 42.44 37.99 17.51
CA SER A 74 41.70 37.48 16.35
C SER A 74 41.39 35.99 16.49
N ILE A 75 42.37 35.17 16.87
CA ILE A 75 42.18 33.73 17.04
C ILE A 75 41.24 33.45 18.22
N GLN A 76 41.33 34.26 19.28
CA GLN A 76 40.42 34.14 20.43
C GLN A 76 38.97 34.46 20.05
N THR A 77 38.73 35.49 19.24
CA THR A 77 37.40 35.83 18.73
C THR A 77 36.85 34.70 17.87
N ASP A 78 37.61 34.23 16.88
CA ASP A 78 37.18 33.14 15.99
C ASP A 78 36.85 31.85 16.76
N ALA A 79 37.65 31.53 17.79
CA ALA A 79 37.41 30.37 18.64
C ALA A 79 36.12 30.51 19.48
N ARG A 80 35.83 31.71 19.98
CA ARG A 80 34.57 32.00 20.67
C ARG A 80 33.39 31.91 19.71
N ASP A 81 33.51 32.46 18.52
CA ASP A 81 32.46 32.40 17.48
C ASP A 81 32.16 30.96 17.08
N GLN A 82 33.19 30.12 16.98
CA GLN A 82 33.02 28.69 16.73
C GLN A 82 32.20 28.00 17.83
N ILE A 83 32.49 28.30 19.10
CA ILE A 83 31.80 27.74 20.27
C ILE A 83 30.35 28.25 20.31
N THR A 84 30.14 29.56 20.13
CA THR A 84 28.79 30.15 20.18
C THR A 84 27.91 29.61 19.05
N GLN A 85 28.43 29.46 17.84
CA GLN A 85 27.70 28.85 16.73
C GLN A 85 27.30 27.40 17.02
N ALA A 86 28.21 26.59 17.60
CA ALA A 86 27.89 25.22 17.99
C ALA A 86 26.80 25.18 19.08
N LEU A 87 26.86 26.08 20.05
CA LEU A 87 25.83 26.22 21.10
C LEU A 87 24.48 26.68 20.53
N PHE A 88 24.47 27.63 19.59
CA PHE A 88 23.25 28.06 18.91
C PHE A 88 22.63 26.93 18.08
N GLY A 89 23.44 26.12 17.40
CA GLY A 89 22.94 24.94 16.69
C GLY A 89 22.25 23.94 17.63
N LEU A 90 22.87 23.65 18.78
CA LEU A 90 22.27 22.79 19.79
C LEU A 90 20.98 23.41 20.38
N LEU A 91 20.99 24.72 20.61
CA LEU A 91 19.82 25.45 21.12
C LEU A 91 18.66 25.42 20.14
N VAL A 92 18.91 25.53 18.83
CA VAL A 92 17.87 25.40 17.80
C VAL A 92 17.31 23.98 17.77
N LEU A 93 18.16 22.95 17.86
CA LEU A 93 17.70 21.55 17.91
C LEU A 93 16.80 21.27 19.11
N LEU A 94 17.25 21.69 20.31
CA LEU A 94 16.47 21.56 21.54
C LEU A 94 15.20 22.43 21.50
N GLY A 95 15.30 23.64 20.94
CA GLY A 95 14.19 24.56 20.77
C GLY A 95 13.11 24.00 19.85
N MET A 96 13.49 23.34 18.75
CA MET A 96 12.55 22.69 17.85
C MET A 96 11.77 21.58 18.57
N PHE A 97 12.47 20.74 19.33
CA PHE A 97 11.81 19.71 20.14
C PHE A 97 10.83 20.32 21.16
N PHE A 98 11.22 21.43 21.81
CA PHE A 98 10.37 22.14 22.75
C PHE A 98 9.11 22.71 22.10
N ILE A 99 9.24 23.40 20.95
CA ILE A 99 8.11 23.97 20.21
C ILE A 99 7.11 22.88 19.83
N VAL A 100 7.59 21.79 19.22
CA VAL A 100 6.72 20.68 18.80
C VAL A 100 6.03 20.05 20.00
N SER A 101 6.77 19.83 21.10
CA SER A 101 6.22 19.23 22.32
C SER A 101 5.18 20.10 23.03
N VAL A 102 5.31 21.44 22.94
CA VAL A 102 4.33 22.39 23.50
C VAL A 102 3.08 22.48 22.65
N VAL A 103 3.22 22.54 21.32
CA VAL A 103 2.08 22.65 20.40
C VAL A 103 1.28 21.34 20.37
N ASN A 104 1.96 20.20 20.26
CA ASN A 104 1.32 18.89 20.30
C ASN A 104 2.32 17.81 20.74
N PRO A 105 2.26 17.35 22.00
CA PRO A 105 3.19 16.33 22.51
C PRO A 105 3.03 14.96 21.84
N ASN A 106 1.98 14.75 21.04
CA ASN A 106 1.81 13.51 20.28
C ASN A 106 2.68 13.49 19.02
N LEU A 107 3.18 14.63 18.53
CA LEU A 107 4.06 14.67 17.35
C LEU A 107 5.49 14.18 17.65
N THR A 108 5.89 14.16 18.92
CA THR A 108 7.18 13.61 19.35
C THR A 108 7.07 12.15 19.80
N ARG A 109 5.86 11.62 19.91
CA ARG A 109 5.60 10.20 20.16
C ARG A 109 5.35 9.50 18.84
N LEU A 110 6.36 8.78 18.37
CA LEU A 110 6.21 7.88 17.24
C LEU A 110 5.39 6.67 17.73
N SER A 111 4.07 6.83 17.76
CA SER A 111 3.11 5.76 17.98
C SER A 111 2.08 5.89 16.88
N LEU A 112 1.88 4.81 16.13
CA LEU A 112 0.66 4.70 15.34
C LEU A 112 -0.50 4.63 16.33
N PRO A 113 -1.64 5.30 16.05
CA PRO A 113 -2.84 5.03 16.81
C PRO A 113 -3.13 3.53 16.67
N ASP A 114 -3.51 2.89 17.77
CA ASP A 114 -4.19 1.60 17.70
C ASP A 114 -5.42 1.85 16.84
N LEU A 115 -5.34 1.44 15.58
CA LEU A 115 -6.49 1.41 14.71
C LEU A 115 -7.40 0.41 15.36
N GLU A 116 -8.46 0.89 16.00
CA GLU A 116 -9.55 0.03 16.41
C GLU A 116 -9.93 -0.76 15.17
N GLU A 117 -9.68 -2.07 15.20
CA GLU A 117 -10.30 -2.96 14.24
C GLU A 117 -11.76 -2.60 14.29
N ILE A 118 -12.28 -2.04 13.20
CA ILE A 118 -13.70 -1.76 13.10
C ILE A 118 -14.34 -3.13 13.30
N ARG A 119 -14.84 -3.37 14.52
CA ARG A 119 -15.64 -4.53 14.86
C ARG A 119 -16.99 -4.27 14.24
N LEU A 120 -16.99 -4.52 12.95
CA LEU A 120 -18.17 -4.76 12.20
C LEU A 120 -19.00 -5.78 12.98
N PRO A 121 -20.28 -5.47 13.28
CA PRO A 121 -21.12 -6.44 13.98
C PRO A 121 -21.01 -7.77 13.23
N ALA A 122 -20.80 -8.87 13.95
CA ALA A 122 -20.69 -10.19 13.35
C ALA A 122 -21.89 -10.40 12.41
N GLY A 123 -21.64 -10.36 11.10
CA GLY A 123 -22.68 -10.33 10.06
C GLY A 123 -22.65 -9.11 9.12
N ALA A 124 -21.86 -8.06 9.37
CA ALA A 124 -21.62 -7.03 8.36
C ALA A 124 -20.55 -7.55 7.38
N ILE A 125 -21.04 -8.25 6.36
CA ILE A 125 -20.23 -8.63 5.21
C ILE A 125 -19.86 -7.33 4.48
N PHE A 126 -18.62 -6.86 4.61
CA PHE A 126 -18.08 -5.83 3.73
C PHE A 126 -17.79 -6.46 2.37
N VAL A 127 -18.85 -6.69 1.61
CA VAL A 127 -18.78 -6.50 0.15
C VAL A 127 -18.58 -5.00 -0.04
N GLY A 128 -17.69 -4.60 -0.96
CA GLY A 128 -17.15 -3.24 -1.08
C GLY A 128 -18.11 -2.10 -0.68
N GLY A 129 -17.57 -1.08 -0.02
CA GLY A 129 -18.31 0.03 0.60
C GLY A 129 -19.10 0.95 -0.33
N GLY A 130 -19.66 0.42 -1.43
CA GLY A 130 -20.70 1.04 -2.21
C GLY A 130 -22.08 0.90 -1.57
N SER A 131 -23.02 1.68 -2.07
CA SER A 131 -24.42 1.62 -1.68
C SER A 131 -25.24 0.92 -2.76
N CYS A 132 -26.46 0.51 -2.41
CA CYS A 132 -27.47 0.06 -3.39
C CYS A 132 -28.00 1.20 -4.28
N GLU A 133 -27.46 2.41 -4.13
CA GLU A 133 -27.76 3.54 -5.01
C GLU A 133 -26.89 3.49 -6.29
N PRO A 134 -27.42 4.00 -7.42
CA PRO A 134 -26.66 4.11 -8.66
C PRO A 134 -25.33 4.87 -8.47
N ASN A 135 -24.28 4.34 -9.07
CA ASN A 135 -22.98 5.00 -9.11
C ASN A 135 -23.04 6.27 -9.98
N THR A 136 -22.47 7.37 -9.49
CA THR A 136 -22.52 8.68 -10.15
C THR A 136 -21.71 8.75 -11.45
N ALA A 137 -20.61 7.99 -11.57
CA ALA A 137 -19.79 7.93 -12.78
C ALA A 137 -20.36 6.98 -13.85
N TYR A 138 -21.22 6.04 -13.43
CA TYR A 138 -21.89 5.08 -14.32
C TYR A 138 -23.41 5.13 -14.12
N PRO A 139 -24.06 6.28 -14.44
CA PRO A 139 -25.50 6.40 -14.28
C PRO A 139 -26.26 5.44 -15.23
N PRO A 140 -27.54 5.14 -14.95
CA PRO A 140 -28.34 4.20 -15.75
C PRO A 140 -28.35 4.53 -17.24
N SER A 141 -28.31 5.82 -17.61
CA SER A 141 -28.25 6.28 -19.00
C SER A 141 -27.01 5.78 -19.76
N LYS A 142 -25.87 5.58 -19.08
CA LYS A 142 -24.63 5.03 -19.66
C LYS A 142 -24.72 3.51 -19.86
N LEU A 143 -25.60 2.84 -19.12
CA LEU A 143 -25.71 1.37 -19.07
C LEU A 143 -26.94 0.82 -19.81
N ALA A 144 -27.93 1.67 -20.09
CA ALA A 144 -29.21 1.28 -20.70
C ALA A 144 -29.06 0.48 -21.99
N SER A 145 -28.11 0.85 -22.86
CA SER A 145 -27.86 0.15 -24.12
C SER A 145 -27.33 -1.29 -23.91
N ALA A 146 -26.59 -1.53 -22.83
CA ALA A 146 -26.03 -2.85 -22.54
C ALA A 146 -27.05 -3.77 -21.85
N PHE A 147 -27.89 -3.24 -20.95
CA PHE A 147 -28.78 -4.02 -20.08
C PHE A 147 -30.25 -4.07 -20.54
N GLY A 148 -30.65 -3.25 -21.52
CA GLY A 148 -31.92 -3.40 -22.24
C GLY A 148 -33.17 -2.85 -21.56
N SER A 149 -33.10 -2.46 -20.28
CA SER A 149 -34.18 -1.73 -19.58
C SER A 149 -33.60 -0.69 -18.62
N GLU A 150 -34.38 0.36 -18.31
CA GLU A 150 -33.95 1.38 -17.34
C GLU A 150 -33.74 0.76 -15.95
N GLU A 151 -34.60 -0.18 -15.56
CA GLU A 151 -34.50 -0.87 -14.27
C GLU A 151 -33.23 -1.71 -14.18
N ALA A 152 -32.94 -2.55 -15.19
CA ALA A 152 -31.72 -3.33 -15.22
C ALA A 152 -30.47 -2.44 -15.25
N ALA A 153 -30.53 -1.29 -15.93
CA ALA A 153 -29.44 -0.33 -15.95
C ALA A 153 -29.23 0.38 -14.59
N ARG A 154 -30.31 0.65 -13.84
CA ARG A 154 -30.24 1.14 -12.45
C ARG A 154 -29.58 0.12 -11.54
N GLN A 155 -30.03 -1.13 -11.58
CA GLN A 155 -29.44 -2.22 -10.79
C GLN A 155 -27.98 -2.46 -11.16
N ALA A 156 -27.64 -2.42 -12.45
CA ALA A 156 -26.26 -2.52 -12.93
C ALA A 156 -25.36 -1.41 -12.35
N SER A 157 -25.86 -0.18 -12.31
CA SER A 157 -25.15 0.97 -11.73
C SER A 157 -24.87 0.78 -10.23
N SER A 158 -25.86 0.27 -9.49
CA SER A 158 -25.70 -0.05 -8.07
C SER A 158 -24.73 -1.21 -7.84
N ILE A 159 -24.71 -2.22 -8.71
CA ILE A 159 -23.74 -3.31 -8.65
C ILE A 159 -22.32 -2.79 -8.87
N ILE A 160 -22.10 -1.91 -9.86
CA ILE A 160 -20.78 -1.27 -10.06
C ILE A 160 -20.34 -0.56 -8.77
N ASN A 161 -21.27 0.12 -8.10
CA ASN A 161 -20.98 0.86 -6.87
C ASN A 161 -20.44 -0.08 -5.78
N ILE A 162 -21.09 -1.23 -5.56
CA ILE A 162 -20.70 -2.20 -4.54
C ILE A 162 -19.45 -2.99 -4.92
N GLU A 163 -19.35 -3.42 -6.17
CA GLU A 163 -18.28 -4.31 -6.63
C GLU A 163 -16.94 -3.58 -6.81
N SER A 164 -16.97 -2.32 -7.26
CA SER A 164 -15.74 -1.58 -7.62
C SER A 164 -15.72 -0.11 -7.18
N GLY A 165 -16.83 0.43 -6.66
CA GLY A 165 -16.96 1.87 -6.44
C GLY A 165 -16.94 2.70 -7.74
N GLY A 166 -17.06 2.04 -8.91
CA GLY A 166 -16.87 2.69 -10.21
C GLY A 166 -15.42 2.73 -10.71
N ASP A 167 -14.49 2.02 -10.09
CA ASP A 167 -13.12 1.88 -10.62
C ASP A 167 -13.05 0.77 -11.68
N PRO A 168 -12.81 1.10 -12.97
CA PRO A 168 -12.71 0.10 -14.03
C PRO A 168 -11.43 -0.75 -13.93
N THR A 169 -10.45 -0.33 -13.14
CA THR A 169 -9.18 -1.04 -12.92
C THR A 169 -9.18 -1.90 -11.66
N ALA A 170 -10.29 -1.95 -10.92
CA ALA A 170 -10.39 -2.65 -9.65
C ALA A 170 -10.02 -4.14 -9.78
N LEU A 171 -9.18 -4.61 -8.85
CA LEU A 171 -8.81 -6.00 -8.70
C LEU A 171 -9.31 -6.51 -7.35
N SER A 172 -9.92 -7.70 -7.34
CA SER A 172 -10.45 -8.23 -6.11
C SER A 172 -9.38 -8.51 -5.05
N MET A 173 -9.73 -8.21 -3.80
CA MET A 173 -8.93 -8.53 -2.63
C MET A 173 -9.22 -9.93 -2.07
N THR A 174 -10.41 -10.48 -2.34
CA THR A 174 -10.86 -11.79 -1.82
C THR A 174 -10.75 -12.89 -2.87
N ASP A 175 -11.01 -12.56 -4.14
CA ASP A 175 -10.91 -13.48 -5.27
C ASP A 175 -9.46 -13.57 -5.75
N LYS A 176 -8.61 -14.17 -4.91
CA LYS A 176 -7.17 -14.35 -5.15
C LYS A 176 -6.77 -15.82 -5.22
N CYS A 177 -5.93 -16.12 -6.19
CA CYS A 177 -5.21 -17.37 -6.31
C CYS A 177 -4.04 -17.46 -5.32
N LYS A 178 -3.49 -18.67 -5.11
CA LYS A 178 -2.38 -18.92 -4.18
C LYS A 178 -1.07 -18.25 -4.58
N ASP A 179 -0.94 -17.90 -5.86
CA ASP A 179 0.15 -17.10 -6.43
C ASP A 179 -0.07 -15.58 -6.30
N GLY A 180 -1.15 -15.15 -5.62
CA GLY A 180 -1.49 -13.75 -5.37
C GLY A 180 -2.26 -13.06 -6.51
N ASN A 181 -2.44 -13.72 -7.65
CA ASN A 181 -3.15 -13.15 -8.79
C ASN A 181 -4.67 -13.09 -8.52
N SER A 182 -5.30 -11.97 -8.89
CA SER A 182 -6.75 -11.84 -8.78
C SER A 182 -7.44 -12.43 -10.01
N PHE A 183 -8.57 -13.08 -9.80
CA PHE A 183 -9.38 -13.64 -10.90
C PHE A 183 -10.74 -12.93 -11.08
N SER A 184 -11.00 -11.83 -10.39
CA SER A 184 -12.19 -10.99 -10.57
C SER A 184 -11.76 -9.53 -10.79
N VAL A 185 -12.22 -8.93 -11.90
CA VAL A 185 -11.63 -7.69 -12.43
C VAL A 185 -12.68 -6.69 -12.90
N GLY A 186 -12.38 -5.41 -12.69
CA GLY A 186 -13.05 -4.24 -13.24
C GLY A 186 -14.40 -3.92 -12.59
N LEU A 187 -15.20 -3.13 -13.29
CA LEU A 187 -16.42 -2.49 -12.77
C LEU A 187 -17.39 -3.44 -12.08
N PHE A 188 -17.62 -4.60 -12.69
CA PHE A 188 -18.53 -5.64 -12.21
C PHE A 188 -17.80 -6.79 -11.51
N GLN A 189 -16.50 -6.67 -11.21
CA GLN A 189 -15.68 -7.75 -10.64
C GLN A 189 -15.90 -9.08 -11.39
N VAL A 190 -15.81 -9.03 -12.72
CA VAL A 190 -16.11 -10.20 -13.58
C VAL A 190 -15.11 -11.31 -13.29
N ASN A 191 -15.63 -12.48 -12.91
CA ASN A 191 -14.82 -13.66 -12.63
C ASN A 191 -14.25 -14.29 -13.93
N MET A 192 -12.94 -14.19 -14.12
CA MET A 192 -12.19 -14.65 -15.29
C MET A 192 -12.20 -16.17 -15.45
N ILE A 193 -12.30 -16.92 -14.35
CA ILE A 193 -12.29 -18.39 -14.39
C ILE A 193 -13.68 -18.91 -14.81
N ALA A 194 -14.73 -18.37 -14.19
CA ALA A 194 -16.12 -18.76 -14.44
C ALA A 194 -16.65 -18.32 -15.81
N HIS A 195 -16.12 -17.21 -16.34
CA HIS A 195 -16.64 -16.59 -17.56
C HIS A 195 -15.60 -16.46 -18.67
N LYS A 196 -14.58 -17.32 -18.66
CA LYS A 196 -13.49 -17.33 -19.66
C LYS A 196 -14.00 -17.35 -21.12
N ASP A 197 -15.13 -18.01 -21.38
CA ASP A 197 -15.69 -18.13 -22.74
C ASP A 197 -16.36 -16.85 -23.25
N LYS A 198 -16.62 -15.86 -22.38
CA LYS A 198 -17.24 -14.57 -22.77
C LYS A 198 -16.21 -13.52 -23.21
N ILE A 199 -14.91 -13.81 -23.06
CA ILE A 199 -13.81 -12.89 -23.39
C ILE A 199 -12.75 -13.68 -24.15
N ALA A 200 -12.54 -13.35 -25.42
CA ALA A 200 -11.66 -14.12 -26.31
C ALA A 200 -10.22 -14.24 -25.75
N GLU A 201 -9.69 -13.16 -25.18
CA GLU A 201 -8.37 -13.10 -24.56
C GLU A 201 -8.26 -13.97 -23.29
N CYS A 202 -9.38 -14.28 -22.65
CA CYS A 202 -9.45 -15.11 -21.45
C CYS A 202 -9.61 -16.60 -21.75
N ASN A 203 -10.08 -16.95 -22.95
CA ASN A 203 -10.40 -18.33 -23.32
C ASN A 203 -9.16 -19.15 -23.73
N GLN A 204 -8.19 -19.27 -22.83
CA GLN A 204 -6.90 -19.92 -23.09
C GLN A 204 -6.40 -20.79 -21.93
N ASN A 205 -7.32 -21.24 -21.06
CA ASN A 205 -7.02 -21.98 -19.83
C ASN A 205 -5.91 -21.29 -19.00
N ILE A 206 -6.17 -20.02 -18.68
CA ILE A 206 -5.21 -19.13 -18.00
C ILE A 206 -4.89 -19.59 -16.59
N PHE A 207 -5.83 -20.26 -15.91
CA PHE A 207 -5.70 -20.66 -14.53
C PHE A 207 -5.63 -22.19 -14.41
N GLU A 208 -4.68 -22.68 -13.61
CA GLU A 208 -4.70 -24.02 -13.04
C GLU A 208 -5.50 -23.96 -11.74
N VAL A 209 -6.55 -24.76 -11.64
CA VAL A 209 -7.49 -24.76 -10.52
C VAL A 209 -7.53 -26.16 -9.91
N ASN A 210 -7.37 -26.27 -8.58
CA ASN A 210 -7.38 -27.53 -7.86
C ASN A 210 -8.45 -27.53 -6.77
N GLY A 211 -9.08 -28.68 -6.54
CA GLY A 211 -10.11 -28.84 -5.52
C GLY A 211 -11.52 -28.49 -5.99
N GLY A 212 -12.40 -28.12 -5.05
CA GLY A 212 -13.84 -27.97 -5.30
C GLY A 212 -14.23 -26.58 -5.83
N GLY A 213 -15.28 -26.53 -6.66
CA GLY A 213 -15.86 -25.29 -7.18
C GLY A 213 -15.16 -24.74 -8.43
N THR A 214 -15.63 -23.58 -8.91
CA THR A 214 -15.13 -22.96 -10.15
C THR A 214 -13.73 -22.39 -9.99
N GLN A 215 -13.38 -21.87 -8.81
CA GLN A 215 -12.14 -21.15 -8.53
C GLN A 215 -11.13 -21.94 -7.67
N GLY A 216 -11.47 -23.18 -7.33
CA GLY A 216 -10.63 -24.09 -6.55
C GLY A 216 -10.96 -24.13 -5.06
N ALA A 217 -10.30 -25.03 -4.33
CA ALA A 217 -10.49 -25.19 -2.90
C ALA A 217 -10.10 -23.90 -2.16
N CYS A 218 -10.86 -23.56 -1.13
CA CYS A 218 -10.49 -22.45 -0.27
C CYS A 218 -9.28 -22.80 0.60
N LEU A 219 -8.19 -22.03 0.47
CA LEU A 219 -6.95 -22.21 1.23
C LEU A 219 -6.91 -21.35 2.49
N LYS A 220 -7.43 -20.11 2.43
CA LYS A 220 -7.44 -19.18 3.56
C LYS A 220 -8.84 -18.63 3.79
N ARG A 221 -9.38 -18.91 4.99
CA ARG A 221 -10.64 -18.34 5.47
C ARG A 221 -10.40 -17.36 6.60
N VAL A 222 -11.12 -16.24 6.57
CA VAL A 222 -11.22 -15.29 7.68
C VAL A 222 -12.71 -15.06 7.90
N GLU A 223 -13.21 -15.33 9.11
CA GLU A 223 -14.63 -15.19 9.47
C GLU A 223 -15.61 -15.87 8.50
N GLY A 224 -15.24 -17.06 8.00
CA GLY A 224 -16.07 -17.83 7.08
C GLY A 224 -15.99 -17.40 5.61
N ILE A 225 -15.38 -16.25 5.29
CA ILE A 225 -15.15 -15.77 3.93
C ILE A 225 -13.82 -16.35 3.42
N CYS A 226 -13.77 -16.76 2.16
CA CYS A 226 -12.54 -17.22 1.53
C CYS A 226 -11.77 -16.04 0.90
N PHE A 227 -10.49 -15.90 1.23
CA PHE A 227 -9.61 -14.84 0.73
C PHE A 227 -8.51 -15.35 -0.20
N GLN A 228 -8.30 -16.66 -0.24
CA GLN A 228 -7.31 -17.28 -1.11
C GLN A 228 -7.80 -18.67 -1.52
N TYR A 229 -7.74 -18.93 -2.81
CA TYR A 229 -8.19 -20.16 -3.45
C TYR A 229 -7.00 -20.93 -4.04
N ASP A 230 -7.15 -22.25 -4.13
CA ASP A 230 -6.17 -23.16 -4.76
C ASP A 230 -6.28 -23.10 -6.28
N CYS A 231 -6.00 -21.91 -6.80
CA CYS A 231 -5.72 -21.66 -8.19
C CYS A 231 -4.37 -20.97 -8.33
N LYS A 232 -3.79 -21.00 -9.53
CA LYS A 232 -2.67 -20.16 -9.93
C LYS A 232 -2.79 -19.83 -11.41
N VAL A 233 -2.13 -18.77 -11.88
CA VAL A 233 -1.90 -18.59 -13.32
C VAL A 233 -1.05 -19.77 -13.80
N ALA A 234 -1.53 -20.43 -14.85
CA ALA A 234 -0.88 -21.60 -15.41
C ALA A 234 0.50 -21.27 -15.97
N ASP A 235 1.38 -22.26 -16.01
CA ASP A 235 2.74 -22.06 -16.48
C ASP A 235 2.73 -21.53 -17.94
N GLN A 236 3.60 -20.55 -18.23
CA GLN A 236 3.67 -19.82 -19.51
C GLN A 236 2.39 -19.03 -19.89
N LYS A 237 1.40 -18.88 -19.01
CA LYS A 237 0.19 -18.08 -19.25
C LYS A 237 0.23 -16.66 -18.67
N ALA A 238 1.36 -16.21 -18.13
CA ALA A 238 1.49 -14.86 -17.56
C ALA A 238 1.08 -13.73 -18.54
N ALA A 239 1.48 -13.83 -19.81
CA ALA A 239 1.10 -12.86 -20.83
C ALA A 239 -0.41 -12.91 -21.16
N ALA A 240 -0.98 -14.11 -21.25
CA ALA A 240 -2.42 -14.30 -21.49
C ALA A 240 -3.26 -13.78 -20.31
N TYR A 241 -2.83 -14.04 -19.08
CA TYR A 241 -3.42 -13.45 -17.87
C TYR A 241 -3.38 -11.92 -17.93
N GLY A 242 -2.21 -11.34 -18.25
CA GLY A 242 -2.06 -9.90 -18.42
C GLY A 242 -3.01 -9.31 -19.47
N ALA A 243 -3.12 -9.96 -20.63
CA ALA A 243 -4.00 -9.54 -21.72
C ALA A 243 -5.49 -9.62 -21.34
N CYS A 244 -5.93 -10.76 -20.78
CA CYS A 244 -7.30 -10.96 -20.29
C CYS A 244 -7.66 -9.95 -19.20
N LYS A 245 -6.76 -9.72 -18.24
CA LYS A 245 -6.93 -8.73 -17.16
C LYS A 245 -7.06 -7.31 -17.73
N ALA A 246 -6.14 -6.90 -18.60
CA ALA A 246 -6.18 -5.58 -19.23
C ALA A 246 -7.44 -5.40 -20.09
N LYS A 247 -7.93 -6.46 -20.73
CA LYS A 247 -9.18 -6.44 -21.49
C LYS A 247 -10.38 -6.20 -20.59
N LEU A 248 -10.44 -6.86 -19.44
CA LEU A 248 -11.49 -6.65 -18.44
C LEU A 248 -11.42 -5.30 -17.72
N MET A 249 -10.27 -4.63 -17.73
CA MET A 249 -10.14 -3.26 -17.23
C MET A 249 -10.75 -2.22 -18.20
N GLN A 250 -11.06 -2.58 -19.44
CA GLN A 250 -11.75 -1.70 -20.38
C GLN A 250 -13.23 -1.63 -20.02
N GLU A 251 -13.74 -0.42 -19.74
CA GLU A 251 -15.13 -0.19 -19.34
C GLU A 251 -16.14 -0.88 -20.25
N SER A 252 -16.03 -0.66 -21.56
CA SER A 252 -16.97 -1.20 -22.55
C SER A 252 -16.97 -2.73 -22.57
N VAL A 253 -15.80 -3.35 -22.41
CA VAL A 253 -15.68 -4.81 -22.38
C VAL A 253 -16.27 -5.37 -21.10
N ASN A 254 -15.92 -4.79 -19.95
CA ASN A 254 -16.43 -5.23 -18.64
C ASN A 254 -17.97 -5.13 -18.58
N ILE A 255 -18.54 -4.00 -19.02
CA ILE A 255 -19.98 -3.75 -19.11
C ILE A 255 -20.65 -4.77 -20.04
N ASN A 256 -20.10 -5.01 -21.22
CA ASN A 256 -20.68 -5.95 -22.19
C ASN A 256 -20.67 -7.39 -21.68
N VAL A 257 -19.58 -7.81 -21.02
CA VAL A 257 -19.48 -9.15 -20.42
C VAL A 257 -20.46 -9.31 -19.27
N ALA A 258 -20.54 -8.32 -18.37
CA ALA A 258 -21.52 -8.30 -17.29
C ALA A 258 -22.96 -8.40 -17.83
N ALA A 259 -23.29 -7.64 -18.88
CA ALA A 259 -24.59 -7.72 -19.51
C ALA A 259 -24.88 -9.10 -20.13
N GLN A 260 -23.88 -9.78 -20.68
CA GLN A 260 -24.03 -11.17 -21.15
C GLN A 260 -24.22 -12.18 -20.03
N ILE A 261 -23.62 -11.94 -18.86
CA ILE A 261 -23.81 -12.79 -17.67
C ILE A 261 -25.23 -12.56 -17.12
N TYR A 262 -25.64 -11.30 -16.97
CA TYR A 262 -26.99 -10.92 -16.57
C TYR A 262 -28.06 -11.54 -17.46
N ARG A 263 -27.92 -11.44 -18.79
CA ARG A 263 -28.88 -12.06 -19.72
C ARG A 263 -28.97 -13.58 -19.61
N SER A 264 -27.93 -14.25 -19.08
CA SER A 264 -27.93 -15.70 -18.93
C SER A 264 -28.57 -16.21 -17.64
N GLY A 265 -28.73 -15.37 -16.62
CA GLY A 265 -29.21 -15.85 -15.30
C GLY A 265 -29.56 -14.78 -14.28
N GLY A 266 -29.80 -13.53 -14.70
CA GLY A 266 -30.06 -12.40 -13.82
C GLY A 266 -28.86 -12.01 -12.97
N TRP A 267 -29.12 -11.40 -11.81
CA TRP A 267 -28.10 -10.86 -10.91
C TRP A 267 -27.49 -11.86 -9.93
N GLY A 268 -27.93 -13.12 -9.93
CA GLY A 268 -27.51 -14.12 -8.94
C GLY A 268 -26.01 -14.44 -8.90
N GLN A 269 -25.25 -14.02 -9.92
CA GLN A 269 -23.78 -14.17 -9.96
C GLN A 269 -23.04 -13.13 -9.10
N TRP A 270 -23.69 -12.02 -8.74
CA TRP A 270 -23.06 -10.95 -7.96
C TRP A 270 -23.47 -11.03 -6.48
N GLY A 271 -22.48 -10.95 -5.60
CA GLY A 271 -22.71 -10.90 -4.15
C GLY A 271 -23.59 -9.70 -3.77
N ALA A 272 -23.43 -8.58 -4.49
CA ALA A 272 -24.27 -7.39 -4.38
C ALA A 272 -25.77 -7.69 -4.47
N ASN A 273 -26.20 -8.70 -5.25
CA ASN A 273 -27.61 -9.04 -5.37
C ASN A 273 -28.24 -9.51 -4.05
N ARG A 274 -27.46 -10.25 -3.25
CA ARG A 274 -27.92 -10.71 -1.93
C ARG A 274 -28.05 -9.56 -0.92
N ILE A 275 -27.34 -8.46 -1.16
CA ILE A 275 -27.37 -7.28 -0.29
C ILE A 275 -28.53 -6.36 -0.67
N CYS A 276 -28.69 -6.09 -1.97
CA CYS A 276 -29.65 -5.09 -2.44
C CYS A 276 -31.01 -5.68 -2.87
N GLY A 277 -31.10 -6.99 -3.10
CA GLY A 277 -32.36 -7.67 -3.43
C GLY A 277 -32.89 -7.37 -4.83
N PHE A 278 -32.02 -7.32 -5.84
CA PHE A 278 -32.40 -7.14 -7.25
C PHE A 278 -32.82 -8.46 -7.93
#